data_AF-A0A1V5KFW9-F1
#
_entry.id   AF-A0A1V5KFW9-F1
#
_cell.length_a   1.000
_cell.length_b   1.000
_cell.length_c   1.000
_cell.angle_alpha   90.00
_cell.angle_beta   90.00
_cell.angle_gamma   90.00
#
_symmetry.space_group_name_H-M   'P 1'
#
loop_
_entity.id
_entity.type
_entity.pdbx_description
1 polymer ?
#
loop_
_entity_poly.entity_id
_entity_poly.type
_entity_poly.pdbx_seq_one_letter_code
_entity_poly.pdbx_strand_id
1 'polypeptide(L)'
;MAGRKPKKEIEARDAARVKIDTCKKTGNPLDGLPIELDFGDPDFPVWMRQPGESERQYYYFQQYLAQERGERSLVALSKSLKKALPYIRKLSMHYRWLRRAQAYDDRQDEIMFKAIEKERVEMTKRHVRMAMGMQAVGAHKLKLMQDAIKENKDASELSIDDMCRMVELGCRLERLSRGEPTDVTKTDGAVTVVFEDVKAPRREPPKRPIGLNGDD
;
A
#
# COMPACT_ATOMS: atom_id res chain seq x y z
N MET A 1 -27.80 -20.24 28.90
CA MET A 1 -27.04 -19.08 29.40
C MET A 1 -26.99 -18.01 28.31
N ALA A 2 -27.98 -17.12 28.27
CA ALA A 2 -28.00 -15.94 27.40
C ALA A 2 -28.74 -14.83 28.14
N GLY A 3 -27.99 -14.01 28.87
CA GLY A 3 -28.52 -12.90 29.67
C GLY A 3 -28.96 -11.76 28.76
N ARG A 4 -30.28 -11.61 28.58
CA ARG A 4 -30.91 -10.46 27.94
C ARG A 4 -30.70 -9.24 28.83
N LYS A 5 -29.81 -8.30 28.45
CA LYS A 5 -29.64 -7.05 29.20
C LYS A 5 -30.98 -6.29 29.27
N PRO A 6 -31.35 -5.70 30.42
CA PRO A 6 -32.64 -5.07 30.62
C PRO A 6 -32.78 -3.74 29.84
N LYS A 7 -33.90 -3.58 29.13
CA LYS A 7 -34.24 -2.43 28.26
C LYS A 7 -34.02 -1.03 28.86
N LYS A 8 -34.03 -0.89 30.19
CA LYS A 8 -33.88 0.40 30.88
C LYS A 8 -32.51 1.06 30.68
N GLU A 9 -31.47 0.31 30.32
CA GLU A 9 -30.12 0.86 30.11
C GLU A 9 -29.91 1.43 28.69
N ILE A 10 -30.75 1.03 27.73
CA ILE A 10 -30.73 1.54 26.35
C ILE A 10 -31.47 2.88 26.28
N GLU A 11 -32.61 3.00 26.97
CA GLU A 11 -33.36 4.27 27.04
C GLU A 11 -32.58 5.39 27.75
N ALA A 12 -31.74 5.06 28.73
CA ALA A 12 -30.86 6.03 29.40
C ALA A 12 -29.71 6.52 28.49
N ARG A 13 -29.25 5.69 27.55
CA ARG A 13 -28.23 6.05 26.55
C ARG A 13 -28.81 6.83 25.38
N ASP A 14 -30.04 6.52 24.96
CA ASP A 14 -30.73 7.27 23.90
C ASP A 14 -31.19 8.66 24.38
N ALA A 15 -31.54 8.81 25.67
CA ALA A 15 -31.86 10.11 26.27
C ALA A 15 -30.65 11.08 26.32
N ALA A 16 -29.41 10.58 26.24
CA ALA A 16 -28.21 11.40 26.16
C ALA A 16 -27.88 11.88 24.74
N ARG A 17 -28.60 11.40 23.71
CA ARG A 17 -28.27 11.65 22.29
C ARG A 17 -29.14 12.70 21.61
N VAL A 18 -30.15 13.27 22.26
CA VAL A 18 -30.99 14.30 21.63
C VAL A 18 -31.30 15.44 22.60
N LYS A 19 -30.33 16.34 22.76
CA LYS A 19 -30.60 17.76 23.02
C LYS A 19 -29.66 18.60 22.17
N ILE A 20 -29.97 18.66 20.87
CA ILE A 20 -29.48 19.74 20.01
C ILE A 20 -30.50 20.86 20.19
N ASP A 21 -30.36 21.60 21.29
CA ASP A 21 -31.21 22.75 21.57
C ASP A 21 -31.04 23.80 20.47
N THR A 22 -32.18 24.25 19.96
CA THR A 22 -32.29 25.27 18.93
C THR A 22 -31.92 26.64 19.53
N CYS A 23 -30.84 27.28 19.07
CA CYS A 23 -30.58 28.67 19.42
C CYS A 23 -30.06 29.51 18.24
N LYS A 24 -30.95 30.41 17.82
CA LYS A 24 -30.87 31.68 17.09
C LYS A 24 -29.47 32.19 16.64
N LYS A 25 -29.39 32.44 15.33
CA LYS A 25 -28.63 33.44 14.53
C LYS A 25 -27.44 34.20 15.17
N THR A 26 -26.35 34.22 14.40
CA THR A 26 -25.12 35.07 14.40
C THR A 26 -23.86 34.40 14.93
N GLY A 27 -23.26 33.53 14.12
CA GLY A 27 -21.97 32.92 14.37
C GLY A 27 -21.62 31.93 13.26
N ASN A 28 -20.34 31.82 12.90
CA ASN A 28 -19.87 30.93 11.84
C ASN A 28 -20.29 29.47 12.16
N PRO A 29 -20.90 28.70 11.22
CA PRO A 29 -21.40 27.33 11.46
C PRO A 29 -20.36 26.29 11.91
N LEU A 30 -19.11 26.69 12.09
CA LEU A 30 -17.96 25.86 12.43
C LEU A 30 -17.41 26.15 13.83
N ASP A 31 -17.98 27.14 14.55
CA ASP A 31 -17.51 27.55 15.87
C ASP A 31 -18.40 26.87 16.93
N GLY A 32 -18.04 25.64 17.35
CA GLY A 32 -18.72 25.04 18.52
C GLY A 32 -18.72 23.52 18.70
N LEU A 33 -18.11 22.70 17.83
CA LEU A 33 -18.06 21.23 18.08
C LEU A 33 -16.76 20.80 18.79
N PRO A 34 -16.84 19.90 19.79
CA PRO A 34 -15.67 19.44 20.56
C PRO A 34 -14.62 18.81 19.65
N ILE A 35 -13.37 19.26 19.79
CA ILE A 35 -12.19 18.87 18.97
C ILE A 35 -11.61 17.51 19.42
N GLU A 36 -12.27 16.82 20.35
CA GLU A 36 -11.87 15.51 20.88
C GLU A 36 -12.83 14.42 20.40
N LEU A 37 -12.81 14.12 19.10
CA LEU A 37 -13.22 12.81 18.64
C LEU A 37 -11.96 11.95 18.67
N ASP A 38 -11.94 10.98 19.56
CA ASP A 38 -10.88 9.98 19.65
C ASP A 38 -10.86 9.19 18.34
N PHE A 39 -9.93 9.56 17.44
CA PHE A 39 -9.79 9.09 16.07
C PHE A 39 -9.22 7.65 15.99
N GLY A 40 -9.69 6.76 16.86
CA GLY A 40 -9.12 5.43 17.09
C GLY A 40 -10.15 4.29 17.16
N ASP A 41 -11.44 4.55 16.90
CA ASP A 41 -12.44 3.48 16.82
C ASP A 41 -12.21 2.61 15.56
N PRO A 42 -11.91 1.29 15.70
CA PRO A 42 -11.67 0.39 14.56
C PRO A 42 -12.84 0.31 13.57
N ASP A 43 -14.06 0.57 14.06
CA ASP A 43 -15.28 0.52 13.25
C ASP A 43 -15.53 1.82 12.47
N PHE A 44 -14.75 2.88 12.74
CA PHE A 44 -14.86 4.17 12.07
C PHE A 44 -13.51 4.70 11.58
N PRO A 45 -13.09 4.28 10.37
CA PRO A 45 -11.82 4.71 9.82
C PRO A 45 -11.72 6.23 9.71
N VAL A 46 -10.56 6.77 10.07
CA VAL A 46 -10.29 8.22 10.16
C VAL A 46 -10.54 8.94 8.81
N TRP A 47 -10.42 8.23 7.68
CA TRP A 47 -10.69 8.78 6.35
C TRP A 47 -12.18 8.83 5.97
N MET A 48 -13.12 8.21 6.71
CA MET A 48 -14.55 8.28 6.45
C MET A 48 -15.17 9.63 6.88
N ARG A 49 -16.45 9.88 6.52
CA ARG A 49 -17.18 11.12 6.83
C ARG A 49 -17.29 11.32 8.34
N GLN A 50 -16.73 12.40 8.88
CA GLN A 50 -16.67 12.63 10.33
C GLN A 50 -18.02 13.09 10.92
N PRO A 51 -18.27 12.86 12.23
CA PRO A 51 -19.41 13.48 12.91
C PRO A 51 -19.38 15.01 12.79
N GLY A 52 -20.51 15.63 12.44
CA GLY A 52 -20.59 17.07 12.15
C GLY A 52 -20.15 17.45 10.72
N GLU A 53 -19.52 16.56 9.97
CA GLU A 53 -19.17 16.78 8.57
C GLU A 53 -20.40 16.61 7.68
N SER A 54 -20.82 17.71 7.05
CA SER A 54 -21.91 17.65 6.05
C SER A 54 -21.46 16.84 4.83
N GLU A 55 -22.41 16.26 4.11
CA GLU A 55 -22.13 15.50 2.89
C GLU A 55 -21.33 16.30 1.86
N ARG A 56 -21.63 17.60 1.68
CA ARG A 56 -20.87 18.48 0.79
C ARG A 56 -19.44 18.70 1.25
N GLN A 57 -19.21 18.83 2.56
CA GLN A 57 -17.86 19.00 3.10
C GLN A 57 -17.04 17.72 2.93
N TYR A 58 -17.66 16.56 3.16
CA TYR A 58 -17.04 15.27 2.91
C TYR A 58 -16.71 15.06 1.43
N TYR A 59 -17.61 15.46 0.52
CA TYR A 59 -17.32 15.44 -0.91
C TYR A 59 -16.08 16.28 -1.27
N TYR A 60 -15.90 17.46 -0.65
CA TYR A 60 -14.68 18.25 -0.86
C TYR A 60 -13.42 17.53 -0.39
N PHE A 61 -13.50 16.81 0.74
CA PHE A 61 -12.42 15.94 1.18
C PHE A 61 -12.17 14.78 0.20
N GLN A 62 -13.20 14.15 -0.35
CA GLN A 62 -13.03 13.10 -1.37
C GLN A 62 -12.32 13.65 -2.62
N GLN A 63 -12.66 14.85 -3.07
CA GLN A 63 -11.98 15.51 -4.19
C GLN A 63 -10.53 15.88 -3.87
N TYR A 64 -10.23 16.22 -2.60
CA TYR A 64 -8.86 16.39 -2.12
C TYR A 64 -8.09 15.06 -2.15
N LEU A 65 -8.72 13.98 -1.70
CA LEU A 65 -8.12 12.65 -1.63
C LEU A 65 -7.85 12.05 -3.02
N ALA A 66 -8.70 12.36 -4.00
CA ALA A 66 -8.57 11.94 -5.40
C ALA A 66 -7.41 12.60 -6.15
N GLN A 67 -6.81 13.66 -5.61
CA GLN A 67 -5.57 14.22 -6.16
C GLN A 67 -4.40 13.25 -5.97
N GLU A 68 -3.38 13.39 -6.82
CA GLU A 68 -2.17 12.57 -6.75
C GLU A 68 -1.48 12.68 -5.39
N ARG A 69 -0.96 11.55 -4.92
CA ARG A 69 -0.24 11.46 -3.65
C ARG A 69 1.01 12.33 -3.71
N GLY A 70 1.28 13.07 -2.64
CA GLY A 70 2.41 14.00 -2.58
C GLY A 70 2.16 15.36 -3.26
N GLU A 71 1.26 15.45 -4.24
CA GLU A 71 0.95 16.71 -4.95
C GLU A 71 -0.38 17.35 -4.52
N ARG A 72 -1.00 16.84 -3.47
CA ARG A 72 -2.30 17.33 -3.00
C ARG A 72 -2.25 18.81 -2.63
N SER A 73 -3.12 19.60 -3.25
CA SER A 73 -3.13 21.06 -3.15
C SER A 73 -4.52 21.60 -2.89
N LEU A 74 -4.66 22.30 -1.75
CA LEU A 74 -5.88 23.04 -1.40
C LEU A 74 -6.15 24.19 -2.38
N VAL A 75 -5.11 24.76 -2.98
CA VAL A 75 -5.24 25.83 -3.98
C VAL A 75 -5.85 25.27 -5.26
N ALA A 76 -5.31 24.15 -5.76
CA ALA A 76 -5.88 23.48 -6.93
C ALA A 76 -7.34 23.05 -6.69
N LEU A 77 -7.63 22.51 -5.49
CA LEU A 77 -8.98 22.11 -5.10
C LEU A 77 -9.95 23.31 -5.05
N SER A 78 -9.51 24.44 -4.51
CA SER A 78 -10.34 25.66 -4.44
C SER A 78 -10.77 26.14 -5.84
N LYS A 79 -9.85 26.06 -6.81
CA LYS A 79 -10.10 26.40 -8.22
C LYS A 79 -11.07 25.40 -8.87
N SER A 80 -10.87 24.09 -8.68
CA SER A 80 -11.73 23.06 -9.27
C SER A 80 -13.17 23.11 -8.72
N LEU A 81 -13.33 23.35 -7.42
CA LEU A 81 -14.64 23.46 -6.76
C LEU A 81 -15.29 24.85 -6.90
N LYS A 82 -14.57 25.84 -7.43
CA LYS A 82 -14.97 27.26 -7.47
C LYS A 82 -15.38 27.78 -6.09
N LYS A 83 -14.58 27.47 -5.07
CA LYS A 83 -14.79 27.91 -3.67
C LYS A 83 -13.63 28.78 -3.20
N ALA A 84 -13.92 29.67 -2.25
CA ALA A 84 -12.91 30.53 -1.66
C ALA A 84 -11.84 29.68 -0.94
N LEU A 85 -10.57 29.93 -1.24
CA LEU A 85 -9.45 29.22 -0.62
C LEU A 85 -9.46 29.28 0.93
N PRO A 86 -9.77 30.42 1.58
CA PRO A 86 -9.85 30.47 3.05
C PRO A 86 -10.90 29.50 3.63
N TYR A 87 -12.02 29.31 2.94
CA TYR A 87 -13.07 28.37 3.36
C TYR A 87 -12.57 26.92 3.29
N ILE A 88 -11.92 26.52 2.19
CA ILE A 88 -11.32 25.20 2.05
C ILE A 88 -10.21 24.96 3.07
N ARG A 89 -9.37 25.96 3.35
CA ARG A 89 -8.35 25.89 4.41
C ARG A 89 -8.97 25.68 5.79
N LYS A 90 -10.03 26.42 6.14
CA LYS A 90 -10.74 26.24 7.41
C LYS A 90 -11.29 24.82 7.54
N LEU A 91 -11.92 24.27 6.49
CA LEU A 91 -12.40 22.89 6.48
C LEU A 91 -11.26 21.87 6.63
N SER A 92 -10.18 22.07 5.88
CA SER A 92 -9.01 21.17 5.91
C SER A 92 -8.38 21.09 7.30
N MET A 93 -8.26 22.23 7.99
CA MET A 93 -7.76 22.28 9.37
C MET A 93 -8.75 21.65 10.35
N HIS A 94 -10.03 22.01 10.26
CA HIS A 94 -11.06 21.54 11.18
C HIS A 94 -11.21 20.00 11.13
N TYR A 95 -11.25 19.43 9.93
CA TYR A 95 -11.37 18.00 9.71
C TYR A 95 -10.03 17.29 9.48
N ARG A 96 -8.89 17.95 9.77
CA ARG A 96 -7.54 17.36 9.70
C ARG A 96 -7.27 16.55 8.42
N TRP A 97 -7.59 17.13 7.26
CA TRP A 97 -7.56 16.41 5.97
C TRP A 97 -6.22 15.73 5.66
N LEU A 98 -5.10 16.35 6.04
CA LEU A 98 -3.77 15.76 5.83
C LEU A 98 -3.61 14.43 6.56
N ARG A 99 -4.00 14.37 7.84
CA ARG A 99 -3.93 13.15 8.65
C ARG A 99 -4.87 12.06 8.10
N ARG A 100 -6.06 12.45 7.66
CA ARG A 100 -7.04 11.54 7.04
C ARG A 100 -6.51 10.96 5.73
N ALA A 101 -5.89 11.80 4.90
CA ALA A 101 -5.30 11.39 3.64
C ALA A 101 -4.11 10.44 3.84
N GLN A 102 -3.24 10.73 4.82
CA GLN A 102 -2.15 9.83 5.18
C GLN A 102 -2.66 8.45 5.62
N ALA A 103 -3.62 8.41 6.54
CA ALA A 103 -4.20 7.16 7.02
C ALA A 103 -4.86 6.34 5.89
N TYR A 104 -5.47 7.02 4.92
CA TYR A 104 -6.00 6.35 3.72
C TYR A 104 -4.87 5.79 2.84
N ASP A 105 -3.81 6.56 2.62
CA ASP A 105 -2.68 6.14 1.81
C ASP A 105 -1.98 4.92 2.41
N ASP A 106 -1.69 4.95 3.72
CA ASP A 106 -1.11 3.84 4.47
C ASP A 106 -1.98 2.57 4.31
N ARG A 107 -3.31 2.73 4.41
CA ARG A 107 -4.25 1.62 4.25
C ARG A 107 -4.22 1.03 2.83
N GLN A 108 -4.15 1.87 1.81
CA GLN A 108 -4.04 1.39 0.43
C GLN A 108 -2.71 0.68 0.20
N ASP A 109 -1.62 1.19 0.79
CA ASP A 109 -0.29 0.57 0.70
C ASP A 109 -0.30 -0.81 1.34
N GLU A 110 -0.92 -0.96 2.52
CA GLU A 110 -1.14 -2.28 3.13
C GLU A 110 -1.89 -3.25 2.20
N ILE A 111 -2.95 -2.77 1.53
CA ILE A 111 -3.75 -3.59 0.61
C ILE A 111 -2.89 -4.01 -0.59
N MET A 112 -2.12 -3.07 -1.15
CA MET A 112 -1.22 -3.33 -2.27
C MET A 112 -0.13 -4.33 -1.89
N PHE A 113 0.54 -4.14 -0.75
CA PHE A 113 1.55 -5.09 -0.27
C PHE A 113 0.97 -6.47 -0.02
N LYS A 114 -0.21 -6.57 0.57
CA LYS A 114 -0.90 -7.86 0.76
C LYS A 114 -1.27 -8.52 -0.57
N ALA A 115 -1.67 -7.75 -1.57
CA ALA A 115 -1.98 -8.26 -2.90
C ALA A 115 -0.71 -8.76 -3.61
N ILE A 116 0.37 -7.99 -3.59
CA ILE A 116 1.68 -8.34 -4.16
C ILE A 116 2.22 -9.61 -3.50
N GLU A 117 2.17 -9.70 -2.16
CA GLU A 117 2.65 -10.87 -1.44
C GLU A 117 1.83 -12.11 -1.79
N LYS A 118 0.50 -11.98 -1.86
CA LYS A 118 -0.39 -13.07 -2.29
C LYS A 118 -0.07 -13.53 -3.71
N GLU A 119 0.17 -12.59 -4.63
CA GLU A 119 0.54 -12.91 -6.01
C GLU A 119 1.90 -13.61 -6.08
N ARG A 120 2.88 -13.16 -5.27
CA ARG A 120 4.20 -13.79 -5.18
C ARG A 120 4.11 -15.23 -4.70
N VAL A 121 3.30 -15.49 -3.66
CA VAL A 121 3.04 -16.83 -3.14
C VAL A 121 2.36 -17.70 -4.20
N GLU A 122 1.36 -17.18 -4.91
CA GLU A 122 0.66 -17.95 -5.94
C GLU A 122 1.55 -18.23 -7.16
N MET A 123 2.35 -17.26 -7.59
CA MET A 123 3.36 -17.44 -8.62
C MET A 123 4.35 -18.54 -8.25
N THR A 124 4.87 -18.51 -7.02
CA THR A 124 5.76 -19.54 -6.49
C THR A 124 5.11 -20.93 -6.52
N LYS A 125 3.86 -21.05 -6.06
CA LYS A 125 3.12 -22.32 -6.09
C LYS A 125 2.94 -22.86 -7.51
N ARG A 126 2.61 -21.99 -8.47
CA ARG A 126 2.47 -22.38 -9.88
C ARG A 126 3.81 -22.87 -10.45
N HIS A 127 4.90 -22.14 -10.21
CA HIS A 127 6.22 -22.54 -10.70
C HIS A 127 6.69 -23.86 -10.08
N VAL A 128 6.49 -24.06 -8.78
CA VAL A 128 6.80 -25.35 -8.11
C VAL A 128 5.98 -26.49 -8.71
N ARG A 129 4.68 -26.28 -8.97
CA ARG A 129 3.84 -27.30 -9.61
C ARG A 129 4.33 -27.64 -11.01
N MET A 130 4.71 -26.64 -11.80
CA MET A 130 5.29 -26.86 -13.14
C MET A 130 6.60 -27.62 -13.06
N ALA A 131 7.49 -27.25 -12.13
CA ALA A 131 8.76 -27.92 -11.89
C ALA A 131 8.57 -29.39 -11.53
N MET A 132 7.67 -29.69 -10.59
CA MET A 132 7.33 -31.06 -10.22
C MET A 132 6.74 -31.85 -11.40
N GLY A 133 5.93 -31.19 -12.24
CA GLY A 133 5.40 -31.78 -13.47
C GLY A 133 6.50 -32.16 -14.46
N MET A 134 7.49 -31.29 -14.66
CA MET A 134 8.65 -31.56 -15.53
C MET A 134 9.49 -32.74 -15.00
N GLN A 135 9.76 -32.76 -13.70
CA GLN A 135 10.46 -33.87 -13.04
C GLN A 135 9.67 -35.18 -13.19
N ALA A 136 8.35 -35.17 -13.01
CA ALA A 136 7.51 -36.34 -13.14
C ALA A 136 7.48 -36.88 -14.58
N VAL A 137 7.40 -36.01 -15.59
CA VAL A 137 7.46 -36.42 -17.00
C VAL A 137 8.83 -37.02 -17.33
N GLY A 138 9.92 -36.39 -16.87
CA GLY A 138 11.27 -36.93 -17.03
C GLY A 138 11.43 -38.31 -16.38
N ALA A 139 10.96 -38.47 -15.15
CA ALA A 139 10.99 -39.75 -14.43
C ALA A 139 10.12 -40.83 -15.10
N HIS A 140 8.95 -40.45 -15.62
CA HIS A 140 8.08 -41.37 -16.36
C HIS A 140 8.74 -41.87 -17.64
N LYS A 141 9.31 -40.97 -18.44
CA LYS A 141 10.07 -41.35 -19.65
C LYS A 141 11.25 -42.26 -19.30
N LEU A 142 11.97 -41.98 -18.22
CA LEU A 142 13.07 -42.82 -17.75
C LEU A 142 12.59 -44.24 -17.42
N LYS A 143 11.45 -44.35 -16.74
CA LYS A 143 10.84 -45.65 -16.44
C LYS A 143 10.45 -46.41 -17.70
N LEU A 144 9.82 -45.76 -18.68
CA LEU A 144 9.49 -46.38 -19.97
C LEU A 144 10.73 -46.93 -20.67
N MET A 145 11.83 -46.18 -20.65
CA MET A 145 13.09 -46.62 -21.23
C MET A 145 13.66 -47.84 -20.49
N GLN A 146 13.64 -47.83 -19.15
CA GLN A 146 14.09 -48.98 -18.34
C GLN A 146 13.27 -50.23 -18.63
N ASP A 147 11.95 -50.10 -18.79
CA ASP A 147 11.07 -51.23 -19.08
C ASP A 147 11.27 -51.75 -20.51
N ALA A 148 11.47 -50.87 -21.50
CA ALA A 148 11.84 -51.27 -22.86
C ALA A 148 13.18 -52.04 -22.92
N ILE A 149 14.18 -51.60 -22.15
CA ILE A 149 15.48 -52.29 -22.03
C ILE A 149 15.29 -53.69 -21.42
N LYS A 150 14.50 -53.83 -20.35
CA LYS A 150 14.23 -55.15 -19.73
C LYS A 150 13.53 -56.11 -20.68
N GLU A 151 12.62 -55.59 -21.50
CA GLU A 151 11.87 -56.35 -22.49
C GLU A 151 12.65 -56.55 -23.81
N ASN A 152 13.88 -56.05 -23.89
CA ASN A 152 14.75 -56.12 -25.07
C ASN A 152 14.09 -55.51 -26.34
N LYS A 153 13.32 -54.43 -26.14
CA LYS A 153 12.64 -53.66 -27.20
C LYS A 153 13.47 -52.44 -27.60
N ASP A 154 13.31 -52.02 -28.86
CA ASP A 154 13.92 -50.78 -29.34
C ASP A 154 13.35 -49.56 -28.59
N ALA A 155 14.25 -48.80 -27.97
CA ALA A 155 13.93 -47.60 -27.19
C ALA A 155 14.50 -46.31 -27.84
N SER A 156 14.91 -46.37 -29.11
CA SER A 156 15.55 -45.26 -29.83
C SER A 156 14.67 -44.01 -29.95
N GLU A 157 13.35 -44.17 -29.87
CA GLU A 157 12.39 -43.06 -29.88
C GLU A 157 12.38 -42.27 -28.57
N LEU A 158 12.90 -42.84 -27.47
CA LEU A 158 13.01 -42.18 -26.16
C LEU A 158 14.37 -41.46 -26.05
N SER A 159 14.37 -40.16 -26.35
CA SER A 159 15.57 -39.32 -26.20
C SER A 159 16.00 -39.18 -24.73
N ILE A 160 17.19 -39.69 -24.42
CA ILE A 160 17.83 -39.57 -23.08
C ILE A 160 18.10 -38.11 -22.73
N ASP A 161 18.56 -37.33 -23.71
CA ASP A 161 18.88 -35.91 -23.53
C ASP A 161 17.64 -35.12 -23.11
N ASP A 162 16.47 -35.38 -23.73
CA ASP A 162 15.23 -34.72 -23.35
C ASP A 162 14.79 -35.06 -21.92
N MET A 163 15.01 -36.30 -21.47
CA MET A 163 14.70 -36.72 -20.11
C MET A 163 15.57 -36.01 -19.08
N CYS A 164 16.89 -36.02 -19.31
CA CYS A 164 17.85 -35.33 -18.46
C CYS A 164 17.54 -33.83 -18.38
N ARG A 165 17.27 -33.18 -19.51
CA ARG A 165 16.90 -31.76 -19.57
C ARG A 165 15.60 -31.46 -18.83
N MET A 166 14.57 -32.31 -18.95
CA MET A 166 13.30 -32.13 -18.24
C MET A 166 13.48 -32.16 -16.72
N VAL A 167 14.27 -33.12 -16.22
CA VAL A 167 14.57 -33.22 -14.79
C VAL A 167 15.43 -32.03 -14.33
N GLU A 168 16.48 -31.69 -15.07
CA GLU A 168 17.38 -30.58 -14.73
C GLU A 168 16.64 -29.23 -14.67
N LEU A 169 15.87 -28.90 -15.71
CA LEU A 169 15.08 -27.67 -15.76
C LEU A 169 14.01 -27.63 -14.68
N GLY A 170 13.38 -28.76 -14.38
CA GLY A 170 12.44 -28.88 -13.26
C GLY A 170 13.13 -28.57 -11.92
N CYS A 171 14.25 -29.22 -11.62
CA CYS A 171 15.02 -28.96 -10.39
C CYS A 171 15.51 -27.50 -10.31
N ARG A 172 15.97 -26.91 -11.42
CA ARG A 172 16.40 -25.50 -11.46
C ARG A 172 15.23 -24.56 -11.17
N LEU A 173 14.07 -24.76 -11.81
CA LEU A 173 12.88 -23.94 -11.59
C LEU A 173 12.36 -24.06 -10.16
N GLU A 174 12.38 -25.26 -9.57
CA GLU A 174 12.00 -25.48 -8.18
C GLU A 174 12.92 -24.74 -7.22
N ARG A 175 14.24 -24.86 -7.38
CA ARG A 175 15.24 -24.17 -6.56
C ARG A 175 15.08 -22.66 -6.63
N LEU A 176 14.95 -22.10 -7.84
CA LEU A 176 14.69 -20.66 -8.03
C LEU A 176 13.41 -20.21 -7.33
N SER A 177 12.34 -21.00 -7.44
CA SER A 177 11.05 -20.66 -6.86
C SER A 177 11.08 -20.71 -5.33
N ARG A 178 11.91 -21.58 -4.74
CA ARG A 178 12.10 -21.70 -3.28
C ARG A 178 13.15 -20.73 -2.72
N GLY A 179 13.82 -19.97 -3.58
CA GLY A 179 14.89 -19.06 -3.19
C GLY A 179 16.20 -19.77 -2.85
N GLU A 180 16.37 -21.02 -3.29
CA GLU A 180 17.65 -21.71 -3.19
C GLU A 180 18.60 -21.20 -4.27
N PRO A 181 19.88 -20.97 -3.96
CA PRO A 181 20.87 -20.61 -4.96
C PRO A 181 20.94 -21.70 -6.03
N THR A 182 20.84 -21.35 -7.32
CA THR A 182 20.92 -22.32 -8.42
C THR A 182 22.35 -22.71 -8.77
N ASP A 183 23.30 -21.79 -8.56
CA ASP A 183 24.73 -22.01 -8.75
C ASP A 183 25.52 -21.30 -7.65
N VAL A 184 26.49 -22.00 -7.07
CA VAL A 184 27.52 -21.39 -6.20
C VAL A 184 28.68 -21.03 -7.10
N THR A 185 28.62 -19.88 -7.75
CA THR A 185 29.79 -19.33 -8.44
C THR A 185 30.75 -18.81 -7.37
N LYS A 186 31.92 -19.43 -7.20
CA LYS A 186 33.01 -18.82 -6.40
C LYS A 186 33.43 -17.54 -7.11
N THR A 187 33.01 -16.39 -6.60
CA THR A 187 33.53 -15.09 -7.03
C THR A 187 34.79 -14.80 -6.22
N ASP A 188 35.96 -15.17 -6.75
CA ASP A 188 37.28 -14.75 -6.24
C ASP A 188 37.61 -13.28 -6.62
N GLY A 189 36.59 -12.42 -6.72
CA GLY A 189 36.70 -11.06 -7.20
C GLY A 189 36.42 -10.05 -6.09
N ALA A 190 37.42 -9.24 -5.74
CA ALA A 190 37.26 -8.11 -4.83
C ALA A 190 36.20 -7.14 -5.38
N VAL A 191 35.04 -7.08 -4.72
CA VAL A 191 33.99 -6.10 -5.04
C VAL A 191 34.46 -4.75 -4.50
N THR A 192 34.91 -3.87 -5.40
CA THR A 192 35.22 -2.48 -5.04
C THR A 192 33.94 -1.69 -5.17
N VAL A 193 33.28 -1.39 -4.04
CA VAL A 193 32.13 -0.50 -4.01
C VAL A 193 32.66 0.93 -4.10
N VAL A 194 32.57 1.54 -5.28
CA VAL A 194 32.89 2.96 -5.47
C VAL A 194 31.67 3.75 -5.04
N PHE A 195 31.72 4.34 -3.86
CA PHE A 195 30.78 5.37 -3.46
C PHE A 195 31.14 6.65 -4.21
N GLU A 196 30.33 7.03 -5.18
CA GLU A 196 30.46 8.34 -5.80
C GLU A 196 29.97 9.38 -4.78
N ASP A 197 30.91 10.13 -4.19
CA ASP A 197 30.59 11.25 -3.33
C ASP A 197 29.76 12.26 -4.14
N VAL A 198 28.44 12.24 -3.93
CA VAL A 198 27.54 13.28 -4.45
C VAL A 198 27.94 14.60 -3.80
N LYS A 199 28.77 15.36 -4.50
CA LYS A 199 29.26 16.68 -4.09
C LYS A 199 28.08 17.55 -3.70
N ALA A 200 27.97 17.86 -2.41
CA ALA A 200 26.93 18.72 -1.89
C ALA A 200 26.90 20.04 -2.68
N PRO A 201 25.71 20.56 -3.06
CA PRO A 201 25.62 21.83 -3.79
C PRO A 201 26.25 22.93 -2.93
N ARG A 202 27.20 23.67 -3.54
CA ARG A 202 27.89 24.80 -2.91
C ARG A 202 26.84 25.81 -2.48
N ARG A 203 26.61 25.95 -1.16
CA ARG A 203 25.79 27.03 -0.61
C ARG A 203 26.52 28.34 -0.90
N GLU A 204 25.97 29.15 -1.80
CA GLU A 204 26.45 30.51 -1.97
C GLU A 204 26.26 31.27 -0.65
N PRO A 205 27.27 32.00 -0.16
CA PRO A 205 27.10 32.82 1.03
C PRO A 205 26.01 33.87 0.77
N PRO A 206 25.19 34.20 1.78
CA PRO A 206 24.13 35.19 1.62
C PRO A 206 24.74 36.52 1.14
N LYS A 207 24.15 37.09 0.08
CA LYS A 207 24.53 38.42 -0.41
C LYS A 207 24.42 39.41 0.76
N ARG A 208 25.51 40.12 1.04
CA ARG A 208 25.49 41.20 2.04
C ARG A 208 24.38 42.19 1.69
N PRO A 209 23.60 42.68 2.67
CA PRO A 209 22.60 43.70 2.41
C PRO A 209 23.29 44.92 1.79
N ILE A 210 22.67 45.44 0.73
CA ILE A 210 23.06 46.67 0.06
C ILE A 210 23.02 47.78 1.13
N GLY A 211 24.18 48.38 1.39
CA GLY A 211 24.31 49.45 2.37
C GLY A 211 23.40 50.61 2.04
N LEU A 212 22.58 51.01 3.01
CA LEU A 212 22.02 52.34 3.13
C LEU A 212 23.18 53.31 3.37
N ASN A 213 23.61 54.00 2.33
CA ASN A 213 24.19 55.33 2.44
C ASN A 213 23.10 56.25 1.87
N GLY A 214 22.50 57.20 2.58
CA GLY A 214 23.11 58.07 3.58
C GLY A 214 23.74 59.26 2.86
N ASP A 215 22.91 60.04 2.17
CA ASP A 215 23.27 61.36 1.65
C ASP A 215 22.45 62.40 2.41
N ASP A 216 23.15 63.47 2.79
CA ASP A 216 22.73 64.65 3.54
C ASP A 216 21.48 65.38 3.03
#